data_AF-Q6V8V3-F1
#
_entry.id   AF-Q6V8V3-F1
#
_cell.length_a   1.000
_cell.length_b   1.000
_cell.length_c   1.000
_cell.angle_alpha   90.00
_cell.angle_beta   90.00
_cell.angle_gamma   90.00
#
_symmetry.space_group_name_H-M   'P 1'
#
loop_
_entity.id
_entity.type
_entity.pdbx_description
1 polymer ?
#
loop_
_entity_poly.entity_id
_entity_poly.type
_entity_poly.pdbx_seq_one_letter_code
_entity_poly.pdbx_strand_id
1 'polypeptide(L)' 'PQFRYTQTPSKVLHLRNLPWECAEEELIELCKPFGKIVNTKCNVGANRNQAFV' A
#
# COMPACT_ATOMS: atom_id res chain seq x y z
N PRO A 1 9.27 -23.88 -12.71
CA PRO A 1 10.13 -22.71 -12.38
C PRO A 1 9.58 -21.97 -11.14
N GLN A 2 10.11 -22.35 -9.98
CA GLN A 2 9.73 -21.91 -8.63
C GLN A 2 10.33 -20.51 -8.28
N PHE A 3 10.49 -19.60 -9.26
CA PHE A 3 11.26 -18.35 -9.08
C PHE A 3 10.63 -17.37 -8.06
N ARG A 4 9.33 -17.48 -7.77
CA ARG A 4 8.65 -16.54 -6.84
C ARG A 4 8.95 -16.79 -5.36
N TYR A 5 9.46 -17.96 -5.00
CA TYR A 5 9.67 -18.32 -3.58
C TYR A 5 11.09 -18.02 -3.07
N THR A 6 12.02 -17.69 -3.96
CA THR A 6 13.41 -17.35 -3.59
C THR A 6 13.68 -15.85 -3.58
N GLN A 7 12.72 -15.02 -3.98
CA GLN A 7 12.83 -13.56 -3.90
C GLN A 7 12.28 -13.07 -2.56
N THR A 8 13.06 -12.22 -1.89
CA THR A 8 12.59 -11.49 -0.72
C THR A 8 11.34 -10.69 -1.11
N PRO A 9 10.23 -10.82 -0.35
CA PRO A 9 9.03 -10.06 -0.63
C PRO A 9 9.31 -8.55 -0.70
N SER A 10 8.59 -7.85 -1.57
CA SER A 10 8.63 -6.39 -1.61
C SER A 10 8.22 -5.82 -0.25
N LYS A 11 8.88 -4.72 0.14
CA LYS A 11 8.49 -3.93 1.31
C LYS A 11 7.34 -2.95 1.02
N VAL A 12 6.80 -2.97 -0.20
CA VAL A 12 5.72 -2.08 -0.65
C VAL A 12 4.44 -2.88 -0.84
N LEU A 13 3.41 -2.52 -0.08
CA LEU A 13 2.05 -3.02 -0.21
C LEU A 13 1.29 -2.19 -1.24
N HIS A 14 0.53 -2.86 -2.11
CA HIS A 14 -0.30 -2.23 -3.13
C HIS A 14 -1.77 -2.37 -2.73
N LEU A 15 -2.41 -1.24 -2.44
CA LEU A 15 -3.83 -1.18 -2.09
C LEU A 15 -4.60 -0.66 -3.29
N ARG A 16 -5.71 -1.31 -3.63
CA ARG A 16 -6.59 -0.97 -4.77
C ARG A 16 -8.04 -0.91 -4.33
N ASN A 17 -8.87 -0.29 -5.16
CA ASN A 17 -10.30 -0.09 -4.91
C ASN A 17 -10.53 0.82 -3.68
N LEU A 18 -9.64 1.80 -3.48
CA LEU A 18 -9.82 2.80 -2.45
C LEU A 18 -10.83 3.86 -2.92
N PRO A 19 -11.61 4.44 -1.98
CA PRO A 19 -12.45 5.59 -2.27
C PRO A 19 -11.58 6.80 -2.68
N TRP A 20 -12.18 7.75 -3.40
CA TRP A 20 -11.47 8.93 -3.90
C TRP A 20 -11.02 9.86 -2.76
N GLU A 21 -11.80 9.89 -1.69
CA GLU A 21 -11.56 10.63 -0.46
C GLU A 21 -10.54 9.97 0.49
N CYS A 22 -9.94 8.84 0.09
CA CYS A 22 -8.96 8.13 0.94
C CYS A 22 -7.78 9.04 1.29
N ALA A 23 -7.60 9.24 2.59
CA ALA A 23 -6.55 10.07 3.14
C ALA A 23 -5.33 9.25 3.57
N GLU A 24 -4.19 9.92 3.75
CA GLU A 24 -2.95 9.27 4.17
C GLU A 24 -3.07 8.72 5.60
N GLU A 25 -3.75 9.46 6.45
CA GLU A 25 -3.95 9.16 7.86
C GLU A 25 -4.72 7.85 8.05
N GLU A 26 -5.74 7.61 7.22
CA GLU A 26 -6.52 6.36 7.24
C GLU A 26 -5.67 5.15 6.86
N LEU A 27 -4.78 5.30 5.86
CA LEU A 27 -3.82 4.26 5.48
C LEU A 27 -2.83 3.97 6.61
N ILE A 28 -2.36 5.02 7.29
CA ILE A 28 -1.46 4.88 8.42
C ILE A 28 -2.15 4.15 9.56
N GLU A 29 -3.36 4.55 9.94
CA GLU A 29 -4.13 3.89 10.99
C GLU A 29 -4.42 2.43 10.67
N LEU A 30 -4.80 2.13 9.42
CA LEU A 30 -5.05 0.77 8.95
C LEU A 30 -3.79 -0.12 9.02
N CYS A 31 -2.63 0.42 8.65
CA CYS A 31 -1.39 -0.35 8.57
C CYS A 31 -0.56 -0.35 9.88
N LYS A 32 -0.84 0.58 10.81
CA LYS A 32 -0.17 0.69 12.12
C LYS A 32 -0.09 -0.63 12.92
N PRO A 33 -1.14 -1.48 13.01
CA PRO A 33 -1.03 -2.74 13.75
C PRO A 33 -0.11 -3.77 13.08
N PHE A 34 0.22 -3.61 11.80
CA PHE A 34 1.03 -4.57 11.04
C PHE A 34 2.53 -4.22 11.02
N GLY A 35 2.92 -3.06 11.56
CA GLY A 35 4.32 -2.70 11.74
C GLY A 35 4.59 -1.21 11.53
N LYS A 36 5.89 -0.89 11.41
CA LYS A 36 6.34 0.48 11.17
C LYS A 36 6.17 0.84 9.69
N ILE A 37 5.38 1.86 9.45
CA ILE A 37 5.20 2.47 8.14
C ILE A 37 6.35 3.46 7.91
N VAL A 38 7.01 3.36 6.76
CA VAL A 38 8.17 4.20 6.41
C VAL A 38 7.78 5.26 5.39
N ASN A 39 6.91 4.92 4.45
CA ASN A 39 6.45 5.82 3.41
C ASN A 39 5.04 5.42 3.00
N THR A 40 4.22 6.38 2.64
CA THR A 40 2.93 6.07 2.01
C THR A 40 2.69 7.00 0.83
N LYS A 41 1.80 6.57 -0.06
CA LYS A 41 1.37 7.37 -1.20
C LYS A 41 -0.07 7.04 -1.51
N CYS A 42 -0.97 7.97 -1.24
CA CYS A 42 -2.38 7.87 -1.58
C CYS A 42 -2.66 8.40 -3.00
N ASN A 43 -3.89 8.22 -3.48
CA ASN A 43 -4.42 8.85 -4.69
C ASN A 43 -3.61 8.56 -5.97
N VAL A 44 -3.07 7.34 -6.08
CA VAL A 44 -2.26 6.91 -7.22
C VAL A 44 -3.15 6.46 -8.39
N GLY A 45 -2.71 6.78 -9.61
CA GLY A 45 -3.37 6.39 -10.85
C GLY A 45 -4.43 7.40 -11.30
N ALA A 46 -4.95 7.21 -12.52
CA ALA A 46 -5.91 8.14 -13.12
C ALA A 46 -7.19 8.30 -12.30
N ASN A 47 -7.63 7.21 -11.66
CA ASN A 47 -8.85 7.17 -10.85
C ASN A 47 -8.60 7.48 -9.37
N ARG A 48 -7.35 7.77 -8.99
CA ARG A 48 -6.91 8.01 -7.60
C ARG A 48 -7.39 6.95 -6.59
N ASN A 49 -7.61 5.72 -7.06
CA ASN A 49 -8.21 4.64 -6.28
C ASN A 49 -7.18 3.60 -5.79
N GLN A 50 -5.91 4.01 -5.75
CA GLN A 50 -4.79 3.15 -5.38
C GLN A 50 -3.87 3.86 -4.39
N ALA A 51 -3.24 3.07 -3.54
CA ALA A 51 -2.22 3.55 -2.63
C ALA A 51 -1.06 2.57 -2.47
N PHE A 52 0.06 3.11 -2.03
CA PHE A 52 1.24 2.36 -1.63
C PHE A 52 1.56 2.64 -0.17
N VAL A 53 1.92 1.60 0.57
CA VAL A 53 2.37 1.64 1.97
C VAL A 53 3.63 0.80 2.11
#